data_AF-A0A509LLB5-F1
#
_entry.id   AF-A0A509LLB5-F1
#
_cell.length_a   1.000
_cell.length_b   1.000
_cell.length_c   1.000
_cell.angle_alpha   90.00
_cell.angle_beta   90.00
_cell.angle_gamma   90.00
#
_symmetry.space_group_name_H-M   'P 1'
#
loop_
_entity.id
_entity.type
_entity.pdbx_description
1 polymer ?
#
loop_
_entity_poly.entity_id
_entity_poly.type
_entity_poly.pdbx_seq_one_letter_code
_entity_poly.pdbx_strand_id
1 'polypeptide(L)'
;MPRCKNLVSQYVPQGYGYKEVKLPCGSTSIHGTELICEECEAQLGKQYPQGWVNTPGDKCIHGTYVGNRGGRDYLCGKCEDGI
;
A
#
# COMPACT_ATOMS: atom_id res chain seq x y z
N MET A 1 9.30 -14.11 -7.37
CA MET A 1 7.98 -14.18 -8.04
C MET A 1 8.09 -13.42 -9.35
N PRO A 2 7.62 -13.95 -10.49
CA PRO A 2 7.53 -13.15 -11.71
C PRO A 2 6.71 -11.89 -11.40
N ARG A 3 7.14 -10.72 -11.89
CA ARG A 3 6.41 -9.47 -11.70
C ARG A 3 4.99 -9.64 -12.24
N CYS A 4 4.00 -9.36 -11.40
CA CYS A 4 2.60 -9.34 -11.79
C CYS A 4 2.44 -8.45 -13.04
N LYS A 5 1.70 -8.93 -14.05
CA LYS A 5 1.49 -8.22 -15.32
C LYS A 5 0.14 -7.51 -15.39
N ASN A 6 -0.67 -7.61 -14.33
CA ASN A 6 -1.98 -6.98 -14.28
C ASN A 6 -1.83 -5.46 -14.32
N LEU A 7 -2.75 -4.79 -15.01
CA LEU A 7 -2.82 -3.34 -15.06
C LEU A 7 -3.75 -2.84 -13.95
N VAL A 8 -3.30 -1.80 -13.26
CA VAL A 8 -4.05 -1.09 -12.22
C VAL A 8 -4.45 0.27 -12.78
N SER A 9 -5.74 0.60 -12.68
CA SER A 9 -6.25 1.92 -13.07
C SER A 9 -6.01 2.93 -11.95
N GLN A 10 -5.42 4.07 -12.30
CA GLN A 10 -5.24 5.22 -11.43
C GLN A 10 -5.82 6.47 -12.10
N TYR A 11 -6.56 7.26 -11.34
CA TYR A 11 -7.11 8.52 -11.81
C TYR A 11 -6.17 9.68 -11.46
N VAL A 12 -5.60 10.31 -12.47
CA VAL A 12 -4.67 11.45 -12.32
C VAL A 12 -5.40 12.77 -12.56
N PRO A 13 -5.23 13.80 -11.72
CA PRO A 13 -5.84 15.11 -11.97
C PRO A 13 -5.41 15.70 -13.31
N GLN A 14 -6.37 16.20 -14.10
CA GLN A 14 -6.12 16.90 -15.37
C GLN A 14 -7.12 18.04 -15.55
N GLY A 15 -6.65 19.28 -15.38
CA GLY A 15 -7.52 20.46 -15.41
C GLY A 15 -8.56 20.42 -14.28
N TYR A 16 -9.83 20.58 -14.63
CA TYR A 16 -10.96 20.46 -13.70
C TYR A 16 -11.50 19.01 -13.56
N GLY A 17 -10.82 18.01 -14.12
CA GLY A 17 -11.26 16.61 -14.11
C GLY A 17 -10.14 15.63 -13.76
N TYR A 18 -10.39 14.35 -14.05
CA TYR A 18 -9.43 13.27 -13.87
C TYR A 18 -9.26 12.49 -15.17
N LYS A 19 -8.06 11.99 -15.41
CA LYS A 19 -7.74 11.07 -16.50
C LYS A 19 -7.40 9.70 -15.92
N GLU A 20 -8.01 8.65 -16.43
CA GLU A 20 -7.62 7.29 -16.11
C GLU A 20 -6.28 6.96 -16.80
N VAL A 21 -5.32 6.46 -16.02
CA VAL A 21 -4.03 5.95 -16.48
C VAL A 21 -3.91 4.52 -15.97
N LYS A 22 -3.50 3.60 -16.85
CA LYS A 22 -3.29 2.19 -16.50
C LYS A 22 -1.80 1.92 -16.39
N LEU A 23 -1.38 1.47 -15.20
CA LEU A 23 0.02 1.16 -14.91
C LEU A 23 0.16 -0.30 -14.46
N PRO A 24 1.29 -0.96 -14.72
CA PRO A 24 1.54 -2.31 -14.20
C PRO A 24 1.46 -2.37 -12.67
N CYS A 25 0.95 -3.47 -12.12
CA CYS A 25 1.06 -3.78 -10.70
C CYS A 25 2.53 -3.72 -10.24
N GLY A 26 2.76 -3.09 -9.09
CA GLY A 26 4.09 -2.79 -8.56
C GLY A 26 4.69 -1.47 -9.08
N SER A 27 3.97 -0.71 -9.90
CA SER A 27 4.41 0.64 -10.31
C SER A 27 4.16 1.66 -9.20
N THR A 28 4.92 2.74 -9.19
CA THR A 28 4.68 3.88 -8.29
C THR A 28 3.48 4.69 -8.75
N SER A 29 2.57 4.96 -7.82
CA SER A 29 1.36 5.75 -7.97
C SER A 29 1.68 7.25 -7.93
N ILE A 30 0.77 8.13 -8.40
CA ILE A 30 0.92 9.59 -8.26
C ILE A 30 1.06 10.08 -6.81
N HIS A 31 0.70 9.25 -5.82
CA HIS A 31 0.81 9.57 -4.40
C HIS A 31 2.10 9.03 -3.77
N GLY A 32 3.01 8.46 -4.57
CA GLY A 32 4.26 7.87 -4.08
C GLY A 32 4.11 6.49 -3.44
N THR A 33 2.91 5.92 -3.44
CA THR A 33 2.62 4.55 -2.97
C THR A 33 2.73 3.52 -4.09
N GLU A 34 2.87 2.24 -3.76
CA GLU A 34 2.86 1.17 -4.76
C GLU A 34 1.43 0.88 -5.24
N LEU A 35 1.24 0.73 -6.56
CA LEU A 35 -0.03 0.28 -7.14
C LEU A 35 -0.12 -1.24 -7.06
N ILE A 36 -1.16 -1.74 -6.40
CA ILE A 36 -1.35 -3.17 -6.17
C ILE A 36 -2.69 -3.57 -6.80
N CYS A 37 -2.69 -4.63 -7.60
CA CYS A 37 -3.94 -5.18 -8.13
C CYS A 37 -4.68 -5.99 -7.06
N GLU A 38 -5.99 -6.17 -7.20
CA GLU A 38 -6.84 -6.88 -6.23
C GLU A 38 -6.30 -8.28 -5.86
N GLU A 39 -5.80 -9.03 -6.85
CA GLU A 39 -5.21 -10.36 -6.62
C GLU A 39 -3.96 -10.31 -5.74
N CYS A 40 -3.07 -9.36 -6.00
CA CYS A 40 -1.85 -9.18 -5.20
C CYS A 40 -2.21 -8.66 -3.81
N GLU A 41 -3.17 -7.73 -3.69
CA GLU A 41 -3.63 -7.21 -2.40
C GLU A 41 -4.19 -8.34 -1.53
N ALA A 42 -4.99 -9.24 -2.10
CA ALA A 42 -5.53 -10.40 -1.39
C ALA A 42 -4.43 -11.38 -0.92
N GLN A 43 -3.38 -11.60 -1.72
CA GLN A 43 -2.24 -12.42 -1.32
C GLN A 43 -1.43 -11.77 -0.21
N LEU A 44 -1.18 -10.46 -0.34
CA LEU A 44 -0.44 -9.68 0.65
C LEU A 44 -1.22 -9.57 1.96
N GLY A 45 -2.55 -9.46 1.93
CA GLY A 45 -3.38 -9.49 3.13
C GLY A 45 -3.30 -10.82 3.89
N LYS A 46 -3.07 -11.95 3.20
CA LYS A 46 -2.81 -13.24 3.85
C LYS A 46 -1.40 -13.32 4.44
N GLN A 47 -0.42 -12.72 3.76
CA GLN A 47 0.98 -12.71 4.21
C GLN A 47 1.23 -11.74 5.36
N TYR A 48 0.53 -10.60 5.33
CA TYR A 48 0.62 -9.49 6.29
C TYR A 48 -0.78 -9.24 6.88
N PRO A 49 -1.30 -10.15 7.72
CA PRO A 49 -2.66 -10.04 8.28
C PRO A 49 -2.85 -8.83 9.21
N GLN A 50 -1.76 -8.22 9.67
CA GLN A 50 -1.78 -6.96 10.43
C GLN A 50 -2.07 -5.73 9.55
N GLY A 51 -1.95 -5.85 8.22
CA GLY A 51 -2.01 -4.72 7.30
C GLY A 51 -0.67 -4.00 7.13
N TRP A 52 -0.72 -2.85 6.47
CA TRP A 52 0.41 -1.95 6.22
C TRP A 52 -0.09 -0.53 5.95
N VAL A 53 0.80 0.47 6.05
CA VAL A 53 0.43 1.88 5.85
C VAL A 53 0.67 2.34 4.42
N ASN A 54 1.89 2.13 3.89
CA ASN A 54 2.31 2.62 2.57
C ASN A 54 2.65 1.46 1.62
N THR A 55 3.41 0.47 2.10
CA THR A 55 3.81 -0.71 1.32
C THR A 55 3.67 -2.00 2.11
N PRO A 56 3.38 -3.13 1.44
CA PRO A 56 3.19 -4.40 2.12
C PRO A 56 4.40 -4.82 2.95
N GLY A 57 4.16 -5.15 4.22
CA GLY A 57 5.23 -5.50 5.15
C GLY A 57 6.00 -4.30 5.71
N ASP A 58 5.46 -3.08 5.58
CA ASP A 58 6.00 -1.88 6.21
C ASP A 58 6.34 -2.11 7.69
N LYS A 59 7.52 -1.65 8.06
CA LYS A 59 7.98 -1.58 9.45
C LYS A 59 8.16 -0.12 9.83
N CYS A 60 7.87 0.20 11.08
CA CYS A 60 8.26 1.48 11.64
C CYS A 60 9.79 1.56 11.81
N ILE A 61 10.28 2.74 12.16
CA ILE A 61 11.70 2.97 12.48
C ILE A 61 12.23 2.09 13.62
N HIS A 62 11.34 1.57 14.48
CA HIS A 62 11.67 0.66 15.58
C HIS A 62 11.70 -0.81 15.16
N GLY A 63 11.48 -1.12 13.87
CA GLY A 63 11.52 -2.48 13.33
C GLY A 63 10.24 -3.30 13.57
N THR A 64 9.23 -2.72 14.21
CA THR A 64 7.91 -3.36 14.41
C THR A 64 7.03 -3.13 13.18
N TYR A 65 6.20 -4.12 12.82
CA TYR A 65 5.21 -3.94 11.75
C TYR A 65 4.20 -2.86 12.11
N VAL A 66 3.80 -2.07 11.11
CA VAL A 66 2.72 -1.10 11.24
C VAL A 66 1.43 -1.68 10.64
N GLY A 67 0.32 -1.62 11.39
CA GLY A 67 -1.00 -1.93 10.85
C GLY A 67 -1.51 -0.85 9.89
N ASN A 68 -2.67 -1.08 9.28
CA ASN A 68 -3.37 -0.06 8.49
C ASN A 68 -4.37 0.74 9.36
N ARG A 69 -4.85 1.88 8.85
CA ARG A 69 -5.82 2.76 9.53
C ARG A 69 -7.22 2.13 9.77
N GLY A 70 -7.49 0.95 9.21
CA GLY A 70 -8.80 0.29 9.26
C GLY A 70 -8.76 -1.21 9.60
N GLY A 71 -7.63 -1.70 10.12
CA GLY A 71 -7.42 -3.10 10.52
C GLY A 71 -7.03 -3.18 11.99
N ARG A 72 -6.23 -4.17 12.40
CA ARG A 72 -5.79 -4.28 13.80
C ARG A 72 -5.06 -2.99 14.19
N ASP A 73 -5.64 -2.24 15.14
CA ASP A 73 -5.12 -0.99 15.73
C ASP A 73 -3.77 -1.20 16.44
N TYR A 74 -2.75 -1.60 15.71
CA TYR A 74 -1.41 -1.76 16.23
C TYR A 74 -0.46 -1.04 15.29
N LEU A 75 -0.37 0.27 15.47
CA LEU A 75 0.86 0.98 15.14
C LEU A 75 1.92 0.56 16.15
N CYS A 76 3.19 0.78 15.82
CA CYS A 76 4.26 0.47 16.77
C CYS A 76 4.05 1.27 18.07
N GLY A 77 3.93 0.59 19.21
CA GLY A 77 3.70 1.26 20.51
C GLY A 77 4.70 2.38 20.81
N LYS A 78 5.98 2.22 20.45
CA LYS A 78 6.97 3.29 20.59
C LYS A 78 6.63 4.54 19.75
N CYS A 79 6.13 4.34 18.53
CA CYS A 79 5.67 5.45 17.69
C CYS A 79 4.39 6.09 18.26
N GLU A 80 3.50 5.29 18.85
CA GLU A 80 2.30 5.82 19.53
C GLU A 80 2.66 6.60 20.79
N ASP A 81 3.71 6.17 21.50
CA ASP A 81 4.25 6.83 22.70
C ASP A 81 5.12 8.05 22.37
N GLY A 82 5.39 8.33 21.08
CA GLY A 82 6.22 9.46 20.63
C GLY A 82 7.72 9.31 20.93
N ILE A 83 8.20 8.07 21.05
CA ILE A 83 9.59 7.70 21.37
C ILE A 83 10.35 7.34 20.11
#